data_AF-A0AAD9IDD1-F1
#
_entry.id   AF-A0AAD9IDD1-F1
#
_cell.length_a   1.000
_cell.length_b   1.000
_cell.length_c   1.000
_cell.angle_alpha   90.00
_cell.angle_beta   90.00
_cell.angle_gamma   90.00
#
_symmetry.space_group_name_H-M   'P 1'
#
loop_
_entity.id
_entity.type
_entity.pdbx_description
1 polymer ?
#
loop_
_entity_poly.entity_id
_entity_poly.type
_entity_poly.pdbx_seq_one_letter_code
_entity_poly.pdbx_strand_id
1 'polypeptide(L)'
;MSSTHARAFKPSHFRGRRNHHPLGAVFRYCSAPGSGLYNDRFFLLSIRRRNVTAELFQRDRGLSPSQVYVPRTAEVGPAHRRRTVTRLPDFLKTGIPSPGANADFAKIKADLRGLKLHTVCEEARCPNMGECWGGSGGKSTATATIMLMGDTCTRACRFCSVKTSRRPAALDPHEPEHTAEALARWGLGYVVLTSVDRDDLADGGARHFAETIRKIKQKKPDLLVEALTGDFAGDLDMVRLVAESGLDVFAHNVETTEGLTPYVRDPRATFRQSLQVLKHVKDVKGQGNIITKTSIMLGLGEIEEELWDALRELREAHVDVVTFGQYMQPTKRHLKVERYVTPAEFDVWKQRALDMGFLYCASGPLVRSSYKAGEAFIENVLRKRGNMIQHTVYNAQDVHHHGLIRFSRIITFSRCTGLLHLPGELPDRTTAKMSMFRAKKLDLGCYINIHIIRDHSKRKTYEQFEPQRQALRYMVRNTTLPQRTRMQAALELSQMHCYTRPTQIHNRCILGGKGRGVFRDFKLTRYNFRMEALAGNIPGVRKASW
;
A
#
# COMPACT_ATOMS: atom_id res chain seq x y z
N MET A 1 48.41 -50.60 -9.74
CA MET A 1 48.17 -50.69 -11.19
C MET A 1 47.86 -49.26 -11.68
N SER A 2 48.91 -48.46 -11.92
CA SER A 2 49.42 -48.06 -13.26
C SER A 2 48.43 -47.13 -13.98
N SER A 3 48.67 -45.84 -14.23
CA SER A 3 49.87 -45.15 -14.75
C SER A 3 49.66 -43.62 -14.51
N THR A 4 50.57 -42.88 -13.87
CA THR A 4 51.72 -42.12 -14.43
C THR A 4 51.50 -41.40 -15.76
N HIS A 5 51.34 -40.07 -15.73
CA HIS A 5 52.24 -39.17 -16.48
C HIS A 5 52.36 -37.78 -15.84
N ALA A 6 53.59 -37.47 -15.44
CA ALA A 6 54.10 -36.16 -15.10
C ALA A 6 54.90 -35.58 -16.28
N ARG A 7 54.85 -34.26 -16.48
CA ARG A 7 55.84 -33.35 -17.13
C ARG A 7 55.15 -31.97 -17.24
N ALA A 8 55.47 -30.93 -16.47
CA ALA A 8 56.71 -30.15 -16.36
C ALA A 8 57.25 -29.66 -17.71
N PHE A 9 57.20 -28.36 -17.99
CA PHE A 9 58.36 -27.47 -18.28
C PHE A 9 57.91 -26.04 -18.71
N LYS A 10 58.64 -25.05 -18.18
CA LYS A 10 58.63 -23.56 -18.36
C LYS A 10 59.33 -23.15 -19.71
N PRO A 11 59.88 -21.91 -19.95
CA PRO A 11 59.49 -20.48 -19.79
C PRO A 11 59.78 -19.58 -21.05
N SER A 12 59.64 -18.24 -20.90
CA SER A 12 60.36 -17.12 -21.60
C SER A 12 59.90 -16.73 -23.02
N HIS A 13 59.96 -15.50 -23.58
CA HIS A 13 60.72 -14.25 -23.39
C HIS A 13 59.91 -13.06 -24.03
N PHE A 14 59.85 -11.84 -23.47
CA PHE A 14 60.77 -10.68 -23.56
C PHE A 14 60.77 -9.84 -24.87
N ARG A 15 60.38 -8.55 -24.75
CA ARG A 15 60.84 -7.28 -25.40
C ARG A 15 59.71 -6.24 -25.16
N GLY A 16 59.87 -5.03 -24.63
CA GLY A 16 61.01 -4.15 -24.34
C GLY A 16 60.76 -2.76 -24.93
N ARG A 17 61.05 -1.69 -24.14
CA ARG A 17 61.18 -0.23 -24.45
C ARG A 17 59.95 0.64 -24.16
N ARG A 18 60.04 1.90 -23.69
CA ARG A 18 61.07 2.77 -23.07
C ARG A 18 60.33 4.07 -22.65
N ASN A 19 60.82 4.71 -21.57
CA ASN A 19 60.71 6.10 -21.11
C ASN A 19 60.08 7.18 -22.02
N HIS A 20 59.29 8.09 -21.44
CA HIS A 20 59.73 9.47 -21.12
C HIS A 20 58.66 10.30 -20.36
N HIS A 21 59.11 10.95 -19.28
CA HIS A 21 58.55 12.12 -18.56
C HIS A 21 58.60 13.41 -19.44
N PRO A 22 58.00 14.60 -19.10
CA PRO A 22 57.95 15.31 -17.78
C PRO A 22 56.57 15.97 -17.41
N LEU A 23 56.26 16.29 -16.13
CA LEU A 23 56.48 17.54 -15.32
C LEU A 23 56.06 18.84 -16.07
N GLY A 24 55.39 19.88 -15.55
CA GLY A 24 55.02 20.39 -14.22
C GLY A 24 54.72 21.93 -14.34
N ALA A 25 54.27 22.59 -13.25
CA ALA A 25 54.01 24.06 -13.06
C ALA A 25 52.66 24.62 -13.60
N VAL A 26 51.73 25.29 -12.89
CA VAL A 26 51.62 26.23 -11.72
C VAL A 26 51.95 27.72 -12.02
N PHE A 27 51.06 28.62 -11.54
CA PHE A 27 51.09 30.11 -11.38
C PHE A 27 50.58 30.97 -12.58
N ARG A 28 49.53 31.83 -12.49
CA ARG A 28 49.19 33.09 -11.75
C ARG A 28 49.51 34.38 -12.54
N TYR A 29 48.47 35.23 -12.64
CA TYR A 29 48.37 36.72 -12.62
C TYR A 29 48.98 37.66 -13.70
N CYS A 30 48.17 38.70 -14.01
CA CYS A 30 48.40 40.09 -14.50
C CYS A 30 47.52 40.38 -15.75
N SER A 31 46.54 41.30 -15.82
CA SER A 31 46.30 42.71 -15.41
C SER A 31 46.77 43.77 -16.42
N ALA A 32 45.76 44.37 -17.11
CA ALA A 32 45.64 45.77 -17.61
C ALA A 32 46.35 46.21 -18.93
N PRO A 33 46.05 47.39 -19.56
CA PRO A 33 44.80 48.22 -19.68
C PRO A 33 44.57 48.92 -21.07
N GLY A 34 43.44 49.66 -21.21
CA GLY A 34 43.26 50.86 -22.10
C GLY A 34 42.49 50.65 -23.43
N SER A 35 41.67 51.53 -24.01
CA SER A 35 41.31 52.96 -23.81
C SER A 35 40.29 53.42 -24.88
N GLY A 36 39.38 54.35 -24.56
CA GLY A 36 38.76 55.41 -25.43
C GLY A 36 37.85 54.99 -26.60
N LEU A 37 36.57 55.38 -26.70
CA LEU A 37 35.91 56.71 -26.85
C LEU A 37 35.58 57.11 -28.31
N TYR A 38 34.31 57.54 -28.51
CA TYR A 38 33.72 58.40 -29.56
C TYR A 38 33.08 57.86 -30.87
N ASN A 39 31.73 57.96 -30.86
CA ASN A 39 30.76 58.54 -31.81
C ASN A 39 30.49 58.02 -33.24
N ASP A 40 29.19 57.69 -33.40
CA ASP A 40 28.22 58.14 -34.40
C ASP A 40 28.50 57.97 -35.91
N ARG A 41 27.70 57.10 -36.54
CA ARG A 41 26.68 57.50 -37.52
C ARG A 41 25.74 56.36 -37.93
N PHE A 42 24.46 56.61 -37.63
CA PHE A 42 23.24 56.18 -38.32
C PHE A 42 23.41 55.38 -39.63
N PHE A 43 22.83 54.17 -39.67
CA PHE A 43 22.05 53.73 -40.84
C PHE A 43 20.91 52.78 -40.41
N LEU A 44 19.74 53.05 -40.96
CA LEU A 44 18.42 52.49 -40.66
C LEU A 44 18.34 50.96 -40.84
N LEU A 45 17.74 50.27 -39.86
CA LEU A 45 17.10 48.97 -40.07
C LEU A 45 15.94 48.76 -39.08
N SER A 46 14.73 48.93 -39.62
CA SER A 46 13.50 48.18 -39.33
C SER A 46 13.30 47.64 -37.91
N ILE A 47 12.51 48.38 -37.13
CA ILE A 47 11.91 47.90 -35.88
C ILE A 47 10.88 46.81 -36.21
N ARG A 48 11.21 45.54 -35.96
CA ARG A 48 10.22 44.52 -35.59
C ARG A 48 10.28 44.35 -34.07
N ARG A 49 9.38 45.02 -33.35
CA ARG A 49 9.07 44.72 -31.95
C ARG A 49 8.61 43.26 -31.88
N ARG A 50 9.49 42.34 -31.46
CA ARG A 50 9.05 41.06 -30.91
C ARG A 50 8.74 41.30 -29.43
N ASN A 51 7.46 41.17 -29.10
CA ASN A 51 6.93 41.21 -27.75
C ASN A 51 7.56 40.10 -26.91
N VAL A 52 8.63 40.43 -26.17
CA VAL A 52 9.20 39.60 -25.12
C VAL A 52 8.34 39.73 -23.87
N THR A 53 7.09 39.26 -23.92
CA THR A 53 6.21 39.17 -22.73
C THR A 53 5.19 38.02 -22.77
N ALA A 54 5.19 37.16 -23.79
CA ALA A 54 4.20 36.07 -23.90
C ALA A 54 4.76 34.64 -23.74
N GLU A 55 6.07 34.41 -23.90
CA GLU A 55 6.64 33.05 -23.92
C GLU A 55 7.14 32.52 -22.56
N LEU A 56 7.27 33.36 -21.54
CA LEU A 56 7.67 32.93 -20.19
C LEU A 56 6.49 32.55 -19.28
N PHE A 57 5.25 32.83 -19.68
CA PHE A 57 4.03 32.55 -18.91
C PHE A 57 3.26 31.29 -19.36
N GLN A 58 3.83 30.48 -20.25
CA GLN A 58 3.19 29.24 -20.73
C GLN A 58 3.77 27.95 -20.14
N ARG A 59 4.78 28.03 -19.27
CA ARG A 59 5.41 26.83 -18.66
C ARG A 59 4.76 26.34 -17.36
N ASP A 60 3.74 27.03 -16.85
CA ASP A 60 3.10 26.67 -15.57
C ASP A 60 1.57 26.60 -15.64
N ARG A 61 1.05 26.07 -16.76
CA ARG A 61 -0.32 25.55 -16.75
C ARG A 61 -0.26 24.14 -16.16
N GLY A 62 -0.52 24.06 -14.86
CA GLY A 62 -0.84 22.79 -14.21
C GLY A 62 -1.81 21.99 -15.08
N LEU A 63 -1.50 20.72 -15.29
CA LEU A 63 -2.35 19.81 -16.04
C LEU A 63 -3.76 19.86 -15.43
N SER A 64 -4.81 19.94 -16.26
CA SER A 64 -6.17 19.81 -15.72
C SER A 64 -6.29 18.45 -15.03
N PRO A 65 -7.09 18.30 -13.95
CA PRO A 65 -7.24 17.01 -13.27
C PRO A 65 -7.53 15.87 -14.26
N SER A 66 -8.40 16.12 -15.24
CA SER A 66 -8.71 15.18 -16.32
C SER A 66 -7.52 14.76 -17.20
N GLN A 67 -6.49 15.60 -17.39
CA GLN A 67 -5.28 15.27 -18.17
C GLN A 67 -4.22 14.53 -17.36
N VAL A 68 -4.25 14.62 -16.03
CA VAL A 68 -3.39 13.85 -15.12
C VAL A 68 -3.85 12.40 -15.04
N TYR A 69 -5.16 12.16 -15.11
CA TYR A 69 -5.76 10.82 -14.94
C TYR A 69 -5.74 9.96 -16.22
N VAL A 70 -5.44 10.50 -17.39
CA VAL A 70 -5.34 9.69 -18.62
C VAL A 70 -3.93 9.10 -18.71
N PRO A 71 -3.76 7.77 -18.68
CA PRO A 71 -2.46 7.17 -18.90
C PRO A 71 -1.93 7.64 -20.27
N ARG A 72 -0.78 8.31 -20.30
CA ARG A 72 -0.20 8.78 -21.57
C ARG A 72 0.07 7.58 -22.45
N THR A 73 -0.76 7.36 -23.47
CA THR A 73 -0.58 6.28 -24.41
C THR A 73 0.30 6.72 -25.58
N ALA A 74 1.16 5.83 -26.06
CA ALA A 74 1.99 6.03 -27.23
C ALA A 74 1.82 4.86 -28.19
N GLU A 75 1.67 5.14 -29.48
CA GLU A 75 1.71 4.10 -30.50
C GLU A 75 3.16 3.71 -30.78
N VAL A 76 3.46 2.42 -30.63
CA VAL A 76 4.78 1.83 -30.92
C VAL A 76 4.63 0.65 -31.88
N GLY A 77 5.52 0.58 -32.87
CA GLY A 77 5.57 -0.49 -33.87
C GLY A 77 5.58 0.05 -35.32
N PRO A 78 5.92 -0.81 -36.30
CA PRO A 78 5.87 -0.45 -37.72
C PRO A 78 4.43 -0.12 -38.14
N ALA A 79 4.25 0.63 -39.24
CA ALA A 79 2.95 1.16 -39.66
C ALA A 79 1.84 0.10 -39.77
N HIS A 80 2.19 -1.13 -40.14
CA HIS A 80 1.27 -2.27 -40.25
C HIS A 80 0.97 -3.00 -38.93
N ARG A 81 1.58 -2.60 -37.80
CA ARG A 81 1.42 -3.25 -36.48
C ARG A 81 1.63 -2.29 -35.31
N ARG A 82 0.99 -1.12 -35.35
CA ARG A 82 1.03 -0.17 -34.23
C ARG A 82 0.30 -0.74 -33.01
N ARG A 83 0.90 -0.54 -31.83
CA ARG A 83 0.34 -0.94 -30.54
C ARG A 83 0.33 0.26 -29.60
N THR A 84 -0.82 0.52 -29.00
CA THR A 84 -0.98 1.55 -27.95
C THR A 84 -0.36 1.05 -26.65
N VAL A 85 0.68 1.73 -26.16
CA VAL A 85 1.38 1.40 -24.92
C VAL A 85 1.25 2.56 -23.95
N THR A 86 0.80 2.27 -22.73
CA THR A 86 0.81 3.22 -21.62
C THR A 86 2.25 3.53 -21.21
N ARG A 87 2.67 4.79 -21.34
CA ARG A 87 3.99 5.25 -20.90
C ARG A 87 4.00 5.40 -19.38
N LEU A 88 5.14 5.03 -18.80
CA LEU A 88 5.41 5.26 -17.40
C LEU A 88 5.57 6.77 -17.14
N PRO A 89 4.87 7.34 -16.15
CA PRO A 89 5.06 8.73 -15.72
C PRO A 89 6.51 9.03 -15.33
N ASP A 90 6.93 10.29 -15.49
CA ASP A 90 8.31 10.68 -15.25
C ASP A 90 8.76 10.45 -13.80
N PHE A 91 7.86 10.67 -12.83
CA PHE A 91 8.13 10.46 -11.40
C PHE A 91 8.30 8.98 -10.99
N LEU A 92 8.05 8.03 -11.90
CA LEU A 92 8.26 6.59 -11.68
C LEU A 92 9.49 6.06 -12.42
N LYS A 93 10.18 6.89 -13.21
CA LYS A 93 11.40 6.50 -13.91
C LYS A 93 12.57 6.53 -12.93
N THR A 94 13.23 5.40 -12.75
CA THR A 94 14.49 5.31 -12.01
C THR A 94 15.66 5.05 -12.96
N GLY A 95 16.84 5.55 -12.59
CA GLY A 95 18.07 5.17 -13.27
C GLY A 95 18.36 3.68 -13.04
N ILE A 96 18.65 2.94 -14.10
CA ILE A 96 19.11 1.55 -13.97
C ILE A 96 20.53 1.59 -13.38
N PRO A 97 20.80 0.90 -12.26
CA PRO A 97 22.16 0.83 -11.71
C PRO A 97 23.11 0.28 -12.77
N SER A 98 24.16 1.02 -13.12
CA SER A 98 25.16 0.56 -14.08
C SER A 98 25.99 -0.57 -13.46
N PRO A 99 26.28 -1.67 -14.19
CA PRO A 99 27.25 -2.67 -13.72
C PRO A 99 28.59 -1.97 -13.46
N GLY A 100 29.03 -1.94 -12.20
CA GLY A 100 30.28 -1.28 -11.78
C GLY A 100 30.13 0.07 -11.04
N ALA A 101 28.91 0.61 -10.88
CA ALA A 101 28.71 1.86 -10.15
C ALA A 101 28.89 1.75 -8.63
N ASN A 102 28.84 0.54 -8.05
CA ASN A 102 29.01 0.32 -6.62
C ASN A 102 29.68 -1.04 -6.33
N ALA A 103 30.84 -1.03 -5.68
CA ALA A 103 31.60 -2.24 -5.34
C ALA A 103 30.89 -3.12 -4.31
N ASP A 104 30.12 -2.53 -3.38
CA ASP A 104 29.38 -3.26 -2.35
C ASP A 104 28.25 -4.09 -2.95
N PHE A 105 27.61 -3.59 -4.01
CA PHE A 105 26.57 -4.30 -4.75
C PHE A 105 27.09 -5.61 -5.36
N ALA A 106 28.28 -5.59 -5.99
CA ALA A 106 28.87 -6.77 -6.60
C ALA A 106 29.26 -7.83 -5.56
N LYS A 107 29.74 -7.38 -4.39
CA LYS A 107 30.11 -8.26 -3.26
C LYS A 107 28.89 -8.99 -2.68
N ILE A 108 27.82 -8.26 -2.34
CA ILE A 108 26.58 -8.86 -1.79
C ILE A 108 26.01 -9.89 -2.78
N LYS A 109 26.04 -9.57 -4.08
CA LYS A 109 25.59 -10.48 -5.13
C LYS A 109 26.43 -11.75 -5.24
N ALA A 110 27.74 -11.66 -5.08
CA ALA A 110 28.63 -12.82 -5.07
C ALA A 110 28.37 -13.71 -3.84
N ASP A 111 28.21 -13.10 -2.66
CA ASP A 111 27.91 -13.81 -1.41
C ASP A 111 26.57 -14.57 -1.49
N LEU A 112 25.52 -13.92 -1.98
CA LEU A 112 24.20 -14.54 -2.18
C LEU A 112 24.28 -15.79 -3.04
N ARG A 113 25.02 -15.72 -4.15
CA ARG A 113 25.22 -16.87 -5.04
C ARG A 113 26.03 -17.98 -4.40
N GLY A 114 27.11 -17.63 -3.69
CA GLY A 114 27.95 -18.61 -3.00
C GLY A 114 27.19 -19.39 -1.92
N LEU A 115 26.25 -18.74 -1.24
CA LEU A 115 25.43 -19.33 -0.19
C LEU A 115 24.07 -19.88 -0.67
N LYS A 116 23.80 -19.83 -1.98
CA LYS A 116 22.52 -20.26 -2.58
C LYS A 116 21.29 -19.55 -1.98
N LEU A 117 21.43 -18.28 -1.61
CA LEU A 117 20.36 -17.48 -1.04
C LEU A 117 19.64 -16.67 -2.12
N HIS A 118 18.34 -16.47 -1.93
CA HIS A 118 17.51 -15.66 -2.81
C HIS A 118 17.19 -14.30 -2.19
N THR A 119 16.95 -13.29 -3.03
CA THR A 119 16.47 -11.99 -2.58
C THR A 119 15.25 -11.57 -3.38
N VAL A 120 14.25 -11.01 -2.69
CA VAL A 120 13.09 -10.41 -3.36
C VAL A 120 13.52 -9.23 -4.24
N CYS A 121 14.64 -8.57 -3.91
CA CYS A 121 15.19 -7.49 -4.72
C CYS A 121 15.46 -7.95 -6.16
N GLU A 122 16.07 -9.12 -6.34
CA GLU A 122 16.38 -9.70 -7.66
C GLU A 122 15.13 -10.32 -8.29
N GLU A 123 14.39 -11.15 -7.56
CA GLU A 123 13.23 -11.88 -8.09
C GLU A 123 12.05 -10.97 -8.43
N ALA A 124 11.88 -9.86 -7.70
CA ALA A 124 10.85 -8.86 -7.94
C ALA A 124 11.29 -7.69 -8.84
N ARG A 125 12.52 -7.74 -9.37
CA ARG A 125 13.08 -6.67 -10.24
C ARG A 125 12.96 -5.28 -9.61
N CYS A 126 13.36 -5.19 -8.35
CA CYS A 126 13.14 -3.98 -7.55
C CYS A 126 13.89 -2.77 -8.15
N PRO A 127 13.20 -1.63 -8.38
CA PRO A 127 13.85 -0.42 -8.89
C PRO A 127 14.81 0.24 -7.88
N ASN A 128 14.69 -0.12 -6.59
CA ASN A 128 15.44 0.50 -5.49
C ASN A 128 16.72 -0.26 -5.11
N MET A 129 17.08 -1.31 -5.86
CA MET A 129 18.17 -2.22 -5.49
C MET A 129 19.53 -1.53 -5.30
N GLY A 130 19.88 -0.59 -6.19
CA GLY A 130 21.14 0.15 -6.10
C GLY A 130 21.21 1.05 -4.87
N GLU A 131 20.09 1.68 -4.50
CA GLU A 131 19.97 2.49 -3.30
C GLU A 131 20.03 1.62 -2.05
N CYS A 132 19.28 0.49 -2.02
CA CYS A 132 19.16 -0.35 -0.83
C CYS A 132 20.50 -0.97 -0.41
N TRP A 133 21.23 -1.55 -1.36
CA TRP A 133 22.45 -2.32 -1.10
C TRP A 133 23.71 -1.45 -1.05
N GLY A 134 23.65 -0.24 -1.62
CA GLY A 134 24.81 0.60 -1.88
C GLY A 134 25.05 1.75 -0.90
N GLY A 135 24.64 1.60 0.36
CA GLY A 135 24.58 2.66 1.40
C GLY A 135 25.56 3.82 1.20
N SER A 136 25.07 4.94 0.69
CA SER A 136 25.90 6.10 0.29
C SER A 136 26.35 6.96 1.48
N GLY A 137 26.39 6.40 2.69
CA GLY A 137 26.76 7.13 3.90
C GLY A 137 26.75 6.20 5.11
N GLY A 138 27.93 5.71 5.49
CA GLY A 138 28.15 4.90 6.70
C GLY A 138 27.49 3.51 6.68
N LYS A 139 28.11 2.56 7.36
CA LYS A 139 27.64 1.15 7.46
C LYS A 139 26.21 1.00 8.04
N SER A 140 25.60 2.05 8.57
CA SER A 140 24.27 2.03 9.21
C SER A 140 23.08 2.23 8.27
N THR A 141 23.29 2.45 6.96
CA THR A 141 22.19 2.73 6.01
C THR A 141 21.98 1.64 4.96
N ALA A 142 22.72 0.52 5.03
CA ALA A 142 22.56 -0.60 4.11
C ALA A 142 21.53 -1.59 4.65
N THR A 143 20.63 -2.03 3.76
CA THR A 143 19.56 -2.98 4.09
C THR A 143 19.43 -4.00 2.97
N ALA A 144 19.34 -5.27 3.37
CA ALA A 144 19.05 -6.37 2.48
C ALA A 144 17.69 -6.99 2.82
N THR A 145 16.98 -7.45 1.78
CA THR A 145 15.79 -8.29 1.95
C THR A 145 16.08 -9.68 1.43
N ILE A 146 16.20 -10.65 2.34
CA ILE A 146 16.41 -12.05 2.01
C ILE A 146 15.06 -12.73 1.80
N MET A 147 14.95 -13.53 0.76
CA MET A 147 13.78 -14.35 0.48
C MET A 147 14.11 -15.81 0.79
N LEU A 148 13.48 -16.34 1.83
CA LEU A 148 13.61 -17.71 2.30
C LEU A 148 12.73 -18.67 1.48
N MET A 149 13.05 -19.95 1.56
CA MET A 149 12.31 -21.07 0.98
C MET A 149 12.33 -21.10 -0.56
N GLY A 150 13.36 -20.51 -1.15
CA GLY A 150 13.59 -20.48 -2.60
C GLY A 150 12.85 -19.36 -3.34
N ASP A 151 12.76 -19.49 -4.66
CA ASP A 151 12.23 -18.48 -5.59
C ASP A 151 10.86 -18.85 -6.21
N THR A 152 10.26 -19.93 -5.73
CA THR A 152 9.07 -20.54 -6.34
C THR A 152 7.97 -20.76 -5.28
N CYS A 153 6.86 -20.06 -5.46
CA CYS A 153 5.72 -20.00 -4.57
C CYS A 153 4.62 -21.01 -4.94
N THR A 154 3.90 -21.54 -3.93
CA THR A 154 2.69 -22.36 -4.16
C THR A 154 1.45 -21.55 -4.49
N ARG A 155 1.52 -20.23 -4.36
CA ARG A 155 0.44 -19.27 -4.62
C ARG A 155 0.70 -18.41 -5.84
N ALA A 156 -0.39 -17.95 -6.46
CA ALA A 156 -0.36 -17.19 -7.70
C ALA A 156 -1.08 -15.84 -7.55
N CYS A 157 -0.58 -14.99 -6.65
CA CYS A 157 -1.03 -13.60 -6.54
C CYS A 157 -0.81 -12.87 -7.87
N ARG A 158 -1.86 -12.19 -8.38
CA ARG A 158 -1.88 -11.67 -9.76
C ARG A 158 -1.03 -10.42 -9.97
N PHE A 159 -0.52 -9.85 -8.88
CA PHE A 159 0.43 -8.73 -8.88
C PHE A 159 1.90 -9.18 -8.76
N CYS A 160 2.15 -10.41 -8.28
CA CYS A 160 3.46 -10.85 -7.84
C CYS A 160 4.25 -11.50 -8.99
N SER A 161 5.54 -11.18 -9.11
CA SER A 161 6.41 -11.69 -10.19
C SER A 161 7.19 -12.96 -9.84
N VAL A 162 7.09 -13.43 -8.60
CA VAL A 162 7.76 -14.65 -8.12
C VAL A 162 7.22 -15.86 -8.91
N LYS A 163 8.09 -16.84 -9.18
CA LYS A 163 7.71 -18.04 -9.93
C LYS A 163 6.67 -18.84 -9.14
N THR A 164 5.83 -19.59 -9.84
CA THR A 164 4.76 -20.37 -9.20
C THR A 164 4.85 -21.84 -9.58
N SER A 165 4.79 -22.73 -8.59
CA SER A 165 4.67 -24.17 -8.80
C SER A 165 3.85 -24.79 -7.67
N ARG A 166 2.99 -25.77 -7.98
CA ARG A 166 2.31 -26.58 -6.96
C ARG A 166 3.24 -27.53 -6.21
N ARG A 167 4.42 -27.79 -6.77
CA ARG A 167 5.45 -28.68 -6.22
C ARG A 167 6.80 -27.97 -6.37
N PRO A 168 7.08 -26.97 -5.52
CA PRO A 168 8.39 -26.34 -5.48
C PRO A 168 9.45 -27.34 -5.01
N ALA A 169 10.73 -26.96 -5.10
CA ALA A 169 11.81 -27.77 -4.57
C ALA A 169 11.69 -27.94 -3.04
N ALA A 170 12.27 -29.03 -2.52
CA ALA A 170 12.39 -29.23 -1.08
C ALA A 170 13.17 -28.07 -0.44
N LEU A 171 12.85 -27.74 0.82
CA LEU A 171 13.62 -26.77 1.58
C LEU A 171 15.06 -27.24 1.73
N ASP A 172 16.01 -26.31 1.62
CA ASP A 172 17.40 -26.56 2.02
C ASP A 172 17.48 -26.50 3.56
N PRO A 173 17.77 -27.62 4.25
CA PRO A 173 17.88 -27.62 5.72
C PRO A 173 18.98 -26.69 6.27
N HIS A 174 19.94 -26.29 5.42
CA HIS A 174 21.04 -25.41 5.80
C HIS A 174 20.76 -23.92 5.50
N GLU A 175 19.67 -23.57 4.79
CA GLU A 175 19.30 -22.18 4.51
C GLU A 175 19.27 -21.28 5.77
N PRO A 176 18.77 -21.73 6.95
CA PRO A 176 18.78 -20.94 8.17
C PRO A 176 20.20 -20.60 8.65
N GLU A 177 21.13 -21.55 8.55
CA GLU A 177 22.54 -21.36 8.94
C GLU A 177 23.25 -20.43 7.96
N HIS A 178 23.12 -20.70 6.66
CA HIS A 178 23.72 -19.90 5.60
C HIS A 178 23.24 -18.44 5.66
N THR A 179 21.95 -18.23 5.91
CA THR A 179 21.36 -16.89 6.05
C THR A 179 21.97 -16.15 7.24
N ALA A 180 22.05 -16.80 8.41
CA ALA A 180 22.64 -16.20 9.60
C ALA A 180 24.13 -15.85 9.40
N GLU A 181 24.89 -16.72 8.73
CA GLU A 181 26.30 -16.46 8.39
C GLU A 181 26.47 -15.29 7.41
N ALA A 182 25.62 -15.21 6.38
CA ALA A 182 25.66 -14.10 5.42
C ALA A 182 25.46 -12.76 6.14
N LEU A 183 24.42 -12.67 6.96
CA LEU A 183 24.01 -11.44 7.64
C LEU A 183 25.01 -11.01 8.73
N ALA A 184 25.68 -11.97 9.37
CA ALA A 184 26.78 -11.67 10.28
C ALA A 184 27.94 -10.98 9.55
N ARG A 185 28.25 -11.38 8.30
CA ARG A 185 29.36 -10.82 7.51
C ARG A 185 29.05 -9.46 6.88
N TRP A 186 27.79 -9.17 6.56
CA TRP A 186 27.41 -7.96 5.80
C TRP A 186 27.42 -6.66 6.61
N GLY A 187 27.60 -6.73 7.93
CA GLY A 187 27.71 -5.53 8.76
C GLY A 187 26.44 -4.66 8.80
N LEU A 188 25.28 -5.22 8.43
CA LEU A 188 24.00 -4.52 8.42
C LEU A 188 23.50 -4.25 9.86
N GLY A 189 22.76 -3.16 10.05
CA GLY A 189 22.03 -2.87 11.30
C GLY A 189 20.59 -3.38 11.29
N TYR A 190 20.03 -3.59 10.10
CA TYR A 190 18.64 -3.98 9.87
C TYR A 190 18.55 -4.97 8.71
N VAL A 191 17.73 -6.01 8.84
CA VAL A 191 17.43 -6.96 7.77
C VAL A 191 15.94 -7.22 7.68
N VAL A 192 15.43 -7.35 6.46
CA VAL A 192 14.08 -7.87 6.21
C VAL A 192 14.21 -9.32 5.72
N LEU A 193 13.50 -10.23 6.38
CA LEU A 193 13.30 -11.59 5.92
C LEU A 193 11.89 -11.68 5.33
N THR A 194 11.77 -12.28 4.16
CA THR A 194 10.48 -12.64 3.56
C THR A 194 10.54 -14.08 3.11
N SER A 195 9.42 -14.68 2.75
CA SER A 195 9.40 -16.00 2.12
C SER A 195 8.39 -16.06 0.99
N VAL A 196 8.51 -17.11 0.17
CA VAL A 196 7.38 -17.57 -0.64
C VAL A 196 6.37 -18.32 0.24
N ASP A 197 5.14 -18.47 -0.24
CA ASP A 197 4.17 -19.36 0.40
C ASP A 197 4.51 -20.82 0.06
N ARG A 198 4.45 -21.68 1.08
CA ARG A 198 4.77 -23.12 1.02
C ARG A 198 3.60 -23.97 1.50
N ASP A 199 2.46 -23.86 0.82
CA ASP A 199 1.25 -24.64 1.14
C ASP A 199 1.46 -26.17 0.93
N ASP A 200 2.59 -26.59 0.36
CA ASP A 200 3.02 -27.98 0.26
C ASP A 200 3.59 -28.54 1.59
N LEU A 201 3.92 -27.68 2.55
CA LEU A 201 4.41 -28.04 3.87
C LEU A 201 3.29 -27.96 4.90
N ALA A 202 3.27 -28.91 5.86
CA ALA A 202 2.25 -28.98 6.90
C ALA A 202 2.21 -27.74 7.80
N ASP A 203 3.35 -27.08 8.01
CA ASP A 203 3.49 -25.87 8.83
C ASP A 203 3.61 -24.58 7.99
N GLY A 204 3.39 -24.67 6.68
CA GLY A 204 3.56 -23.56 5.74
C GLY A 204 4.98 -22.97 5.70
N GLY A 205 5.99 -23.66 6.25
CA GLY A 205 7.37 -23.17 6.37
C GLY A 205 7.64 -22.31 7.62
N ALA A 206 6.69 -22.19 8.55
CA ALA A 206 6.83 -21.35 9.74
C ALA A 206 8.00 -21.74 10.65
N ARG A 207 8.27 -23.04 10.84
CA ARG A 207 9.43 -23.51 11.63
C ARG A 207 10.74 -23.09 11.00
N HIS A 208 10.83 -23.21 9.68
CA HIS A 208 12.01 -22.81 8.92
C HIS A 208 12.28 -21.30 9.09
N PHE A 209 11.24 -20.48 8.95
CA PHE A 209 11.33 -19.03 9.15
C PHE A 209 11.79 -18.68 10.58
N ALA A 210 11.17 -19.29 11.59
CA ALA A 210 11.50 -19.06 12.99
C ALA A 210 12.92 -19.52 13.35
N GLU A 211 13.37 -20.65 12.82
CA GLU A 211 14.74 -21.15 12.99
C GLU A 211 15.77 -20.18 12.42
N THR A 212 15.52 -19.65 11.21
CA THR A 212 16.39 -18.64 10.58
C THR A 212 16.53 -17.40 11.48
N ILE A 213 15.43 -16.87 12.02
CA ILE A 213 15.47 -15.72 12.93
C ILE A 213 16.28 -16.04 14.18
N ARG A 214 16.04 -17.20 14.82
CA ARG A 214 16.78 -17.61 16.03
C ARG A 214 18.27 -17.72 15.77
N LYS A 215 18.69 -18.31 14.64
CA LYS A 215 20.10 -18.43 14.27
C LYS A 215 20.74 -17.07 13.99
N ILE A 216 20.00 -16.16 13.35
CA ILE A 216 20.46 -14.78 13.16
C ILE A 216 20.69 -14.11 14.51
N LYS A 217 19.73 -14.19 15.43
CA LYS A 217 19.83 -13.59 16.76
C LYS A 217 20.92 -14.23 17.62
N GLN A 218 21.21 -15.52 17.45
CA GLN A 218 22.35 -16.19 18.09
C GLN A 218 23.70 -15.66 17.60
N LYS A 219 23.87 -15.50 16.29
CA LYS A 219 25.15 -15.01 15.71
C LYS A 219 25.32 -13.50 15.85
N LYS A 220 24.23 -12.72 15.81
CA LYS A 220 24.25 -11.27 15.87
C LYS A 220 23.01 -10.73 16.61
N PRO A 221 23.03 -10.72 17.95
CA PRO A 221 21.89 -10.29 18.78
C PRO A 221 21.40 -8.87 18.47
N ASP A 222 22.32 -7.96 18.15
CA ASP A 222 22.03 -6.55 17.88
C ASP A 222 21.44 -6.28 16.49
N LEU A 223 21.43 -7.26 15.59
CA LEU A 223 20.84 -7.09 14.25
C LEU A 223 19.32 -7.05 14.38
N LEU A 224 18.70 -5.96 13.94
CA LEU A 224 17.26 -5.85 13.89
C LEU A 224 16.69 -6.68 12.73
N VAL A 225 15.67 -7.49 13.02
CA VAL A 225 15.04 -8.42 12.08
C VAL A 225 13.56 -8.08 11.91
N GLU A 226 13.19 -7.68 10.70
CA GLU A 226 11.81 -7.60 10.23
C GLU A 226 11.43 -8.90 9.53
N ALA A 227 10.35 -9.54 9.97
CA ALA A 227 9.81 -10.75 9.36
C ALA A 227 8.54 -10.41 8.56
N LEU A 228 8.66 -10.33 7.23
CA LEU A 228 7.53 -10.23 6.30
C LEU A 228 7.02 -11.64 5.97
N THR A 229 5.99 -12.08 6.65
CA THR A 229 5.49 -13.46 6.53
C THR A 229 4.33 -13.58 5.55
N GLY A 230 4.14 -14.81 5.04
CA GLY A 230 2.85 -15.24 4.50
C GLY A 230 1.76 -15.28 5.59
N ASP A 231 0.58 -15.81 5.24
CA ASP A 231 -0.54 -15.95 6.18
C ASP A 231 -0.66 -17.32 6.83
N PHE A 232 0.23 -18.26 6.49
CA PHE A 232 0.24 -19.65 6.96
C PHE A 232 -1.13 -20.35 6.80
N ALA A 233 -1.87 -20.00 5.74
CA ALA A 233 -3.24 -20.48 5.50
C ALA A 233 -4.22 -20.22 6.66
N GLY A 234 -3.96 -19.19 7.46
CA GLY A 234 -4.75 -18.83 8.63
C GLY A 234 -4.42 -19.62 9.91
N ASP A 235 -3.37 -20.44 9.90
CA ASP A 235 -2.90 -21.14 11.10
C ASP A 235 -2.23 -20.17 12.08
N LEU A 236 -2.96 -19.84 13.15
CA LEU A 236 -2.50 -18.90 14.16
C LEU A 236 -1.38 -19.47 15.07
N ASP A 237 -1.26 -20.79 15.21
CA ASP A 237 -0.15 -21.39 15.95
C ASP A 237 1.16 -21.20 15.19
N MET A 238 1.12 -21.24 13.86
CA MET A 238 2.27 -20.92 13.01
C MET A 238 2.63 -19.44 13.07
N VAL A 239 1.64 -18.55 13.09
CA VAL A 239 1.86 -17.10 13.31
C VAL A 239 2.54 -16.86 14.66
N ARG A 240 2.04 -17.50 15.72
CA ARG A 240 2.61 -17.42 17.07
C ARG A 240 4.05 -17.91 17.10
N LEU A 241 4.34 -19.05 16.49
CA LEU A 241 5.68 -19.64 16.44
C LEU A 241 6.70 -18.65 15.86
N VAL A 242 6.35 -17.96 14.78
CA VAL A 242 7.22 -16.95 14.18
C VAL A 242 7.30 -15.71 15.07
N ALA A 243 6.19 -15.22 15.62
CA ALA A 243 6.18 -14.07 16.53
C ALA A 243 7.06 -14.27 17.79
N GLU A 244 7.23 -15.51 18.25
CA GLU A 244 8.07 -15.89 19.38
C GLU A 244 9.54 -16.20 19.02
N SER A 245 9.93 -16.08 17.74
CA SER A 245 11.29 -16.40 17.27
C SER A 245 12.39 -15.41 17.68
N GLY A 246 12.02 -14.25 18.24
CA GLY A 246 12.94 -13.20 18.66
C GLY A 246 13.09 -12.05 17.65
N LEU A 247 12.24 -11.97 16.63
CA LEU A 247 12.18 -10.85 15.69
C LEU A 247 11.78 -9.52 16.37
N ASP A 248 12.10 -8.41 15.72
CA ASP A 248 11.84 -7.06 16.23
C ASP A 248 10.61 -6.41 15.59
N VAL A 249 10.32 -6.73 14.32
CA VAL A 249 9.15 -6.23 13.58
C VAL A 249 8.45 -7.37 12.86
N PHE A 250 7.16 -7.57 13.13
CA PHE A 250 6.34 -8.53 12.40
C PHE A 250 5.59 -7.81 11.28
N ALA A 251 5.83 -8.19 10.04
CA ALA A 251 5.16 -7.63 8.88
C ALA A 251 4.27 -8.68 8.20
N HIS A 252 3.07 -8.28 7.82
CA HIS A 252 2.21 -9.05 6.93
C HIS A 252 1.38 -8.09 6.09
N ASN A 253 1.50 -8.20 4.76
CA ASN A 253 0.85 -7.26 3.86
C ASN A 253 -0.59 -7.69 3.54
N VAL A 254 -1.53 -6.76 3.69
CA VAL A 254 -2.88 -6.91 3.15
C VAL A 254 -2.93 -6.66 1.64
N GLU A 255 -1.92 -5.95 1.11
CA GLU A 255 -1.64 -5.64 -0.30
C GLU A 255 -2.65 -4.72 -0.99
N THR A 256 -3.95 -4.87 -0.70
CA THR A 256 -5.02 -4.07 -1.29
C THR A 256 -6.24 -4.03 -0.36
N THR A 257 -7.34 -3.45 -0.82
CA THR A 257 -8.59 -3.34 -0.07
C THR A 257 -9.33 -4.68 0.00
N GLU A 258 -10.30 -4.81 0.90
CA GLU A 258 -11.09 -6.04 1.04
C GLU A 258 -11.83 -6.40 -0.27
N GLY A 259 -12.43 -5.41 -0.93
CA GLY A 259 -13.15 -5.60 -2.20
C GLY A 259 -12.26 -6.09 -3.34
N LEU A 260 -11.02 -5.62 -3.40
CA LEU A 260 -10.06 -6.01 -4.46
C LEU A 260 -9.28 -7.28 -4.17
N THR A 261 -9.22 -7.71 -2.91
CA THR A 261 -8.44 -8.89 -2.50
C THR A 261 -8.69 -10.13 -3.37
N PRO A 262 -9.94 -10.55 -3.67
CA PRO A 262 -10.21 -11.72 -4.51
C PRO A 262 -9.72 -11.60 -5.96
N TYR A 263 -9.49 -10.37 -6.44
CA TYR A 263 -9.05 -10.09 -7.79
C TYR A 263 -7.54 -9.87 -7.89
N VAL A 264 -6.90 -9.52 -6.78
CA VAL A 264 -5.47 -9.15 -6.68
C VAL A 264 -4.63 -10.30 -6.14
N ARG A 265 -5.07 -10.93 -5.06
CA ARG A 265 -4.32 -11.94 -4.32
C ARG A 265 -4.76 -13.35 -4.73
N ASP A 266 -3.96 -14.35 -4.36
CA ASP A 266 -4.38 -15.74 -4.48
C ASP A 266 -5.70 -15.95 -3.68
N PRO A 267 -6.68 -16.71 -4.19
CA PRO A 267 -7.98 -16.90 -3.51
C PRO A 267 -7.89 -17.42 -2.07
N ARG A 268 -6.77 -18.07 -1.71
CA ARG A 268 -6.51 -18.56 -0.35
C ARG A 268 -6.08 -17.44 0.62
N ALA A 269 -5.65 -16.29 0.11
CA ALA A 269 -5.19 -15.15 0.89
C ALA A 269 -6.30 -14.10 1.00
N THR A 270 -7.12 -14.18 2.06
CA THR A 270 -8.23 -13.23 2.28
C THR A 270 -7.80 -12.03 3.12
N PHE A 271 -8.47 -10.89 2.94
CA PHE A 271 -8.22 -9.68 3.72
C PHE A 271 -8.42 -9.92 5.22
N ARG A 272 -9.51 -10.63 5.57
CA ARG A 272 -9.85 -10.95 6.96
C ARG A 272 -8.84 -11.89 7.61
N GLN A 273 -8.33 -12.88 6.87
CA GLN A 273 -7.24 -13.74 7.35
C GLN A 273 -5.97 -12.92 7.61
N SER A 274 -5.60 -12.02 6.69
CA SER A 274 -4.45 -11.13 6.89
C SER A 274 -4.59 -10.22 8.11
N LEU A 275 -5.80 -9.70 8.37
CA LEU A 275 -6.07 -8.93 9.60
C LEU A 275 -5.95 -9.80 10.85
N GLN A 276 -6.43 -11.04 10.83
CA GLN A 276 -6.31 -11.97 11.95
C GLN A 276 -4.85 -12.29 12.27
N VAL A 277 -4.00 -12.49 11.25
CA VAL A 277 -2.55 -12.67 11.43
C VAL A 277 -1.95 -11.49 12.22
N LEU A 278 -2.17 -10.27 11.75
CA LEU A 278 -1.62 -9.06 12.37
C LEU A 278 -2.15 -8.85 13.81
N LYS A 279 -3.46 -9.06 14.01
CA LYS A 279 -4.09 -8.96 15.31
C LYS A 279 -3.56 -10.02 16.28
N HIS A 280 -3.44 -11.27 15.83
CA HIS A 280 -2.99 -12.37 16.68
C HIS A 280 -1.55 -12.15 17.18
N VAL A 281 -0.68 -11.57 16.36
CA VAL A 281 0.68 -11.19 16.80
C VAL A 281 0.64 -10.20 17.96
N LYS A 282 -0.28 -9.22 17.91
CA LYS A 282 -0.49 -8.27 19.01
C LYS A 282 -1.06 -8.94 20.26
N ASP A 283 -1.96 -9.91 20.09
CA ASP A 283 -2.54 -10.68 21.21
C ASP A 283 -1.47 -11.55 21.90
N VAL A 284 -0.57 -12.17 21.14
CA VAL A 284 0.51 -13.04 21.66
C VAL A 284 1.60 -12.23 22.34
N LYS A 285 2.09 -11.15 21.71
CA LYS A 285 3.27 -10.41 22.19
C LYS A 285 2.91 -9.23 23.11
N GLY A 286 1.68 -8.74 23.02
CA GLY A 286 1.24 -7.50 23.65
C GLY A 286 1.42 -6.29 22.72
N GLN A 287 0.44 -5.38 22.76
CA GLN A 287 0.36 -4.24 21.83
C GLN A 287 1.60 -3.31 21.84
N GLY A 288 2.24 -3.13 23.00
CA GLY A 288 3.42 -2.27 23.15
C GLY A 288 4.76 -2.96 22.89
N ASN A 289 4.79 -4.30 22.82
CA ASN A 289 6.05 -5.06 22.86
C ASN A 289 6.59 -5.43 21.48
N ILE A 290 5.74 -5.47 20.46
CA ILE A 290 6.14 -5.78 19.09
C ILE A 290 5.58 -4.74 18.13
N ILE A 291 6.39 -4.37 17.14
CA ILE A 291 5.91 -3.50 16.05
C ILE A 291 5.28 -4.39 14.98
N THR A 292 4.05 -4.09 14.59
CA THR A 292 3.40 -4.72 13.44
C THR A 292 3.34 -3.78 12.24
N LYS A 293 3.56 -4.33 11.05
CA LYS A 293 3.66 -3.57 9.81
C LYS A 293 2.86 -4.21 8.69
N THR A 294 2.30 -3.38 7.83
CA THR A 294 1.61 -3.83 6.62
C THR A 294 1.87 -2.90 5.44
N SER A 295 1.50 -3.33 4.24
CA SER A 295 1.60 -2.55 3.01
C SER A 295 0.31 -2.64 2.20
N ILE A 296 -0.02 -1.54 1.54
CA ILE A 296 -1.09 -1.42 0.54
C ILE A 296 -0.47 -0.85 -0.74
N MET A 297 -0.68 -1.54 -1.86
CA MET A 297 -0.35 -1.02 -3.19
C MET A 297 -1.51 -0.20 -3.74
N LEU A 298 -1.22 0.98 -4.26
CA LEU A 298 -2.18 1.85 -4.93
C LEU A 298 -2.07 1.73 -6.45
N GLY A 299 -3.17 2.01 -7.16
CA GLY A 299 -3.24 1.92 -8.61
C GLY A 299 -3.78 0.60 -9.16
N LEU A 300 -4.41 -0.21 -8.31
CA LEU A 300 -5.06 -1.49 -8.66
C LEU A 300 -6.57 -1.34 -8.93
N GLY A 301 -7.11 -0.13 -8.79
CA GLY A 301 -8.53 0.18 -8.96
C GLY A 301 -9.25 0.48 -7.65
N GLU A 302 -8.50 0.63 -6.56
CA GLU A 302 -9.03 0.95 -5.24
C GLU A 302 -9.67 2.34 -5.24
N ILE A 303 -10.81 2.45 -4.56
CA ILE A 303 -11.45 3.75 -4.32
C ILE A 303 -11.13 4.24 -2.90
N GLU A 304 -11.28 5.55 -2.71
CA GLU A 304 -10.92 6.20 -1.46
C GLU A 304 -11.68 5.64 -0.25
N GLU A 305 -12.97 5.35 -0.39
CA GLU A 305 -13.79 4.77 0.68
C GLU A 305 -13.28 3.40 1.12
N GLU A 306 -12.88 2.55 0.18
CA GLU A 306 -12.34 1.22 0.50
C GLU A 306 -10.99 1.31 1.22
N LEU A 307 -10.16 2.30 0.87
CA LEU A 307 -8.90 2.57 1.57
C LEU A 307 -9.15 3.06 2.99
N TRP A 308 -10.11 3.96 3.19
CA TRP A 308 -10.52 4.38 4.53
C TRP A 308 -11.00 3.20 5.38
N ASP A 309 -11.81 2.31 4.80
CA ASP A 309 -12.31 1.12 5.49
C ASP A 309 -11.15 0.18 5.86
N ALA A 310 -10.23 -0.08 4.93
CA ALA A 310 -9.05 -0.89 5.19
C ALA A 310 -8.16 -0.31 6.30
N LEU A 311 -7.93 1.01 6.30
CA LEU A 311 -7.13 1.66 7.34
C LEU A 311 -7.79 1.63 8.72
N ARG A 312 -9.13 1.76 8.80
CA ARG A 312 -9.84 1.65 10.08
C ARG A 312 -9.69 0.24 10.65
N GLU A 313 -9.90 -0.78 9.82
CA GLU A 313 -9.75 -2.19 10.23
C GLU A 313 -8.31 -2.51 10.66
N LEU A 314 -7.31 -1.98 9.95
CA LEU A 314 -5.90 -2.11 10.35
C LEU A 314 -5.61 -1.44 11.71
N ARG A 315 -6.21 -0.28 11.98
CA ARG A 315 -6.09 0.38 13.28
C ARG A 315 -6.82 -0.36 14.38
N GLU A 316 -7.99 -0.92 14.12
CA GLU A 316 -8.72 -1.80 15.04
C GLU A 316 -7.94 -3.08 15.35
N ALA A 317 -7.14 -3.59 14.41
CA ALA A 317 -6.17 -4.66 14.62
C ALA A 317 -4.86 -4.19 15.29
N HIS A 318 -4.78 -2.92 15.71
CA HIS A 318 -3.61 -2.30 16.36
C HIS A 318 -2.33 -2.34 15.51
N VAL A 319 -2.43 -2.26 14.18
CA VAL A 319 -1.26 -2.27 13.27
C VAL A 319 -0.48 -0.96 13.37
N ASP A 320 0.81 -1.02 13.74
CA ASP A 320 1.58 0.19 14.03
C ASP A 320 2.03 0.96 12.78
N VAL A 321 2.45 0.23 11.74
CA VAL A 321 3.08 0.80 10.55
C VAL A 321 2.32 0.40 9.30
N VAL A 322 2.04 1.38 8.43
CA VAL A 322 1.45 1.13 7.10
C VAL A 322 2.30 1.78 6.01
N THR A 323 2.52 1.05 4.92
CA THR A 323 3.20 1.59 3.74
C THR A 323 2.29 1.68 2.53
N PHE A 324 2.39 2.76 1.76
CA PHE A 324 1.71 2.93 0.49
C PHE A 324 2.72 3.05 -0.65
N GLY A 325 2.62 2.17 -1.63
CA GLY A 325 3.47 2.16 -2.82
C GLY A 325 2.65 2.08 -4.11
N GLN A 326 3.19 2.56 -5.23
CA GLN A 326 2.55 2.36 -6.53
C GLN A 326 2.68 0.89 -6.94
N TYR A 327 1.56 0.28 -7.34
CA TYR A 327 1.56 -0.99 -8.05
C TYR A 327 2.26 -0.82 -9.41
N MET A 328 3.31 -1.62 -9.61
CA MET A 328 4.07 -1.66 -10.85
C MET A 328 3.88 -3.01 -11.50
N GLN A 329 3.25 -3.03 -12.67
CA GLN A 329 2.98 -4.27 -13.40
C GLN A 329 4.30 -4.97 -13.80
N PRO A 330 4.59 -6.18 -13.28
CA PRO A 330 5.88 -6.83 -13.57
C PRO A 330 6.01 -7.30 -15.01
N THR A 331 4.95 -7.88 -15.56
CA THR A 331 4.86 -8.31 -16.96
C THR A 331 3.44 -8.11 -17.48
N LYS A 332 3.27 -8.12 -18.81
CA LYS A 332 1.95 -7.96 -19.48
C LYS A 332 0.91 -9.04 -19.10
N ARG A 333 1.32 -10.12 -18.45
CA ARG A 333 0.42 -11.19 -17.97
C ARG A 333 -0.17 -10.91 -16.59
N HIS A 334 0.44 -10.00 -15.83
CA HIS A 334 -0.05 -9.59 -14.50
C HIS A 334 -1.16 -8.54 -14.63
N LEU A 335 -1.80 -8.21 -13.51
CA LEU A 335 -2.84 -7.18 -13.48
C LEU A 335 -2.38 -5.88 -14.13
N LYS A 336 -3.30 -5.24 -14.84
CA LYS A 336 -3.04 -3.92 -15.43
C LYS A 336 -2.97 -2.90 -14.30
N VAL A 337 -2.15 -1.87 -14.52
CA VAL A 337 -2.21 -0.67 -13.69
C VAL A 337 -3.46 0.09 -14.10
N GLU A 338 -4.39 0.29 -13.16
CA GLU A 338 -5.61 1.07 -13.38
C GLU A 338 -5.31 2.57 -13.32
N ARG A 339 -4.44 2.97 -12.38
CA ARG A 339 -4.08 4.37 -12.13
C ARG A 339 -2.62 4.48 -11.71
N TYR A 340 -1.93 5.52 -12.20
CA TYR A 340 -0.69 5.99 -11.59
C TYR A 340 -0.99 7.09 -10.59
N VAL A 341 -0.77 6.80 -9.31
CA VAL A 341 -1.02 7.72 -8.20
C VAL A 341 0.09 8.77 -8.17
N THR A 342 -0.30 10.03 -8.01
CA THR A 342 0.66 11.14 -8.00
C THR A 342 1.38 11.24 -6.65
N PRO A 343 2.61 11.78 -6.58
CA PRO A 343 3.30 12.03 -5.31
C PRO A 343 2.44 12.80 -4.30
N ALA A 344 1.70 13.82 -4.74
CA ALA A 344 0.81 14.59 -3.87
C ALA A 344 -0.31 13.75 -3.26
N GLU A 345 -0.89 12.80 -4.00
CA GLU A 345 -1.88 11.87 -3.45
C GLU A 345 -1.24 10.92 -2.41
N PHE A 346 0.01 10.48 -2.61
CA PHE A 346 0.74 9.71 -1.59
C PHE A 346 0.96 10.53 -0.31
N ASP A 347 1.30 11.82 -0.42
CA ASP A 347 1.46 12.71 0.75
C ASP A 347 0.15 12.85 1.55
N VAL A 348 -0.98 12.95 0.84
CA VAL A 348 -2.31 12.97 1.47
C VAL A 348 -2.57 11.66 2.23
N TRP A 349 -2.28 10.50 1.65
CA TRP A 349 -2.46 9.21 2.34
C TRP A 349 -1.53 9.03 3.53
N LYS A 350 -0.30 9.55 3.44
CA LYS A 350 0.64 9.59 4.56
C LYS A 350 0.04 10.35 5.75
N GLN A 351 -0.42 11.57 5.50
CA GLN A 351 -0.97 12.41 6.56
C GLN A 351 -2.21 11.75 7.18
N ARG A 352 -3.12 11.22 6.36
CA ARG A 352 -4.32 10.52 6.83
C ARG A 352 -3.99 9.32 7.73
N ALA A 353 -3.01 8.51 7.35
CA ALA A 353 -2.59 7.39 8.19
C ALA A 353 -2.02 7.88 9.53
N LEU A 354 -1.17 8.91 9.52
CA LEU A 354 -0.64 9.48 10.76
C LEU A 354 -1.76 10.06 11.65
N ASP A 355 -2.73 10.76 11.07
CA ASP A 355 -3.88 11.32 11.79
C ASP A 355 -4.78 10.22 12.40
N MET A 356 -4.81 9.02 11.80
CA MET A 356 -5.50 7.83 12.35
C MET A 356 -4.73 7.12 13.48
N GLY A 357 -3.51 7.59 13.80
CA GLY A 357 -2.70 7.08 14.89
C GLY A 357 -1.81 5.89 14.52
N PHE A 358 -1.52 5.66 13.23
CA PHE A 358 -0.37 4.80 12.87
C PHE A 358 0.91 5.43 13.43
N LEU A 359 1.79 4.63 14.04
CA LEU A 359 3.06 5.10 14.58
C LEU A 359 3.98 5.64 13.47
N TYR A 360 3.89 5.06 12.29
CA TYR A 360 4.66 5.47 11.13
C TYR A 360 3.94 5.15 9.82
N CYS A 361 4.13 6.01 8.82
CA CYS A 361 3.68 5.76 7.46
C CYS A 361 4.76 6.16 6.44
N ALA A 362 5.23 5.18 5.65
CA ALA A 362 5.98 5.44 4.44
C ALA A 362 5.01 5.43 3.25
N SER A 363 4.95 6.53 2.51
CA SER A 363 4.04 6.69 1.39
C SER A 363 4.79 7.34 0.23
N GLY A 364 4.72 6.74 -0.95
CA GLY A 364 5.33 7.30 -2.14
C GLY A 364 5.35 6.34 -3.32
N PRO A 365 5.55 6.83 -4.55
CA PRO A 365 5.43 5.99 -5.75
C PRO A 365 6.37 4.78 -5.74
N LEU A 366 7.61 4.95 -5.31
CA LEU A 366 8.63 3.90 -5.29
C LEU A 366 8.73 3.17 -3.94
N VAL A 367 7.87 3.50 -2.97
CA VAL A 367 7.87 2.81 -1.68
C VAL A 367 7.50 1.34 -1.88
N ARG A 368 8.18 0.49 -1.12
CA ARG A 368 7.96 -0.96 -1.00
C ARG A 368 7.86 -1.30 0.47
N SER A 369 7.29 -2.45 0.79
CA SER A 369 7.22 -2.94 2.17
C SER A 369 8.61 -2.93 2.84
N SER A 370 9.65 -3.31 2.12
CA SER A 370 11.05 -3.28 2.60
C SER A 370 11.84 -2.01 2.21
N TYR A 371 11.18 -0.90 1.88
CA TYR A 371 11.89 0.33 1.52
C TYR A 371 12.35 1.12 2.75
N LYS A 372 13.61 1.57 2.68
CA LYS A 372 14.44 2.24 3.71
C LYS A 372 13.76 3.29 4.59
N ALA A 373 12.74 3.98 4.08
CA ALA A 373 12.14 5.14 4.76
C ALA A 373 11.67 4.83 6.19
N GLY A 374 11.21 3.61 6.46
CA GLY A 374 10.74 3.21 7.79
C GLY A 374 11.82 2.73 8.76
N GLU A 375 12.99 2.35 8.27
CA GLU A 375 13.98 1.60 9.07
C GLU A 375 14.66 2.49 10.10
N ALA A 376 15.08 3.70 9.74
CA ALA A 376 15.64 4.66 10.69
C ALA A 376 14.62 5.08 11.77
N PHE A 377 13.33 5.18 11.41
CA PHE A 377 12.28 5.49 12.38
C PHE A 377 12.02 4.30 13.31
N ILE A 378 11.84 3.11 12.74
CA ILE A 378 11.61 1.87 13.49
C ILE A 378 12.80 1.58 14.41
N GLU A 379 14.02 1.71 13.92
CA GLU A 379 15.24 1.58 14.71
C GLU A 379 15.24 2.58 15.88
N ASN A 380 14.91 3.85 15.63
CA ASN A 380 14.80 4.85 16.69
C ASN A 380 13.70 4.53 17.71
N VAL A 381 12.54 4.02 17.28
CA VAL A 381 11.45 3.61 18.17
C VAL A 381 11.87 2.41 19.01
N LEU A 382 12.50 1.41 18.40
CA LEU A 382 12.97 0.21 19.10
C LEU A 382 14.09 0.55 20.08
N ARG A 383 15.07 1.37 19.69
CA ARG A 383 16.14 1.86 20.58
C ARG A 383 15.57 2.65 21.76
N LYS A 384 14.61 3.55 21.53
CA LYS A 384 13.94 4.30 22.62
C LYS A 384 13.16 3.39 23.57
N ARG A 385 12.47 2.37 23.06
CA ARG A 385 11.76 1.37 23.88
C ARG A 385 12.75 0.52 24.70
N GLY A 386 13.86 0.08 24.09
CA GLY A 386 14.92 -0.64 24.79
C GLY A 386 15.53 0.17 25.95
N ASN A 387 15.81 1.45 25.71
CA ASN A 387 16.35 2.34 26.73
C ASN A 387 15.35 2.63 27.87
N MET A 388 14.04 2.73 27.57
CA MET A 388 13.00 2.87 28.61
C MET A 388 12.88 1.63 29.48
N ILE A 389 12.97 0.42 28.90
CA ILE A 389 12.95 -0.83 29.68
C ILE A 389 14.21 -0.92 30.56
N GLN A 390 15.40 -0.58 30.04
CA GLN A 390 16.62 -0.53 30.85
C GLN A 390 16.51 0.48 32.00
N HIS A 391 16.01 1.70 31.77
CA HIS A 391 15.79 2.68 32.84
C HIS A 391 14.78 2.20 33.90
N THR A 392 13.75 1.44 33.49
CA THR A 392 12.76 0.88 34.42
C THR A 392 13.37 -0.25 35.25
N VAL A 393 14.26 -1.07 34.68
CA VAL A 393 14.98 -2.14 35.40
C VAL A 393 16.03 -1.55 36.35
N TYR A 394 16.78 -0.52 35.92
CA TYR A 394 17.71 0.20 36.80
C TYR A 394 16.96 0.86 37.98
N ASN A 395 15.83 1.53 37.70
CA ASN A 395 15.03 2.13 38.77
C ASN A 395 14.34 1.09 39.67
N ALA A 396 14.00 -0.10 39.16
CA ALA A 396 13.40 -1.17 39.97
C ALA A 396 14.41 -1.82 40.93
N GLN A 397 15.71 -1.80 40.60
CA GLN A 397 16.77 -2.25 41.52
C GLN A 397 17.05 -1.23 42.64
N ASP A 398 16.70 0.05 42.45
CA ASP A 398 16.88 1.12 43.44
C ASP A 398 15.69 1.28 44.44
N VAL A 399 14.57 0.57 44.27
CA VAL A 399 13.40 0.68 45.18
C VAL A 399 13.45 -0.29 46.37
N HIS A 400 14.51 -1.10 46.51
CA HIS A 400 14.66 -1.99 47.68
C HIS A 400 15.28 -1.34 48.92
N HIS A 401 15.62 -0.04 48.83
CA HIS A 401 15.96 0.78 49.99
C HIS A 401 15.16 2.08 49.95
N HIS A 402 13.97 2.10 50.56
CA HIS A 402 13.57 3.14 51.51
C HIS A 402 12.12 2.88 51.96
N GLY A 403 11.92 3.06 53.26
CA GLY A 403 10.75 2.56 53.98
C GLY A 403 9.47 3.38 53.80
N LEU A 404 8.37 2.67 54.03
CA LEU A 404 7.22 3.07 54.83
C LEU A 404 6.86 4.58 54.82
N ILE A 405 5.90 4.96 53.97
CA ILE A 405 4.96 6.04 54.32
C ILE A 405 3.55 5.62 53.89
N ARG A 406 2.72 5.27 54.89
CA ARG A 406 1.26 5.28 54.80
C ARG A 406 0.80 6.74 54.76
N PHE A 407 -0.18 7.10 53.93
CA PHE A 407 -1.35 7.89 54.35
C PHE A 407 -2.45 7.88 53.27
N SER A 408 -3.67 7.93 53.77
CA SER A 408 -4.99 7.63 53.20
C SER A 408 -5.76 8.88 52.76
N ARG A 409 -6.77 8.69 51.87
CA ARG A 409 -8.04 9.45 51.64
C ARG A 409 -8.46 9.27 50.16
N ILE A 410 -9.55 8.60 49.77
CA ILE A 410 -11.01 8.83 49.93
C ILE A 410 -11.44 10.27 49.62
N ILE A 411 -12.01 10.52 48.43
CA ILE A 411 -13.14 11.44 48.09
C ILE A 411 -13.73 10.98 46.72
N THR A 412 -14.77 10.15 46.66
CA THR A 412 -16.22 10.43 46.40
C THR A 412 -16.64 11.24 45.16
N PHE A 413 -17.49 10.58 44.35
CA PHE A 413 -18.33 11.08 43.26
C PHE A 413 -19.42 12.06 43.76
N SER A 414 -19.79 13.05 42.94
CA SER A 414 -21.08 13.76 43.05
C SER A 414 -21.71 14.01 41.69
N ARG A 415 -23.00 13.63 41.59
CA ARG A 415 -23.94 13.90 40.51
C ARG A 415 -24.53 15.30 40.70
N CYS A 416 -24.73 16.04 39.61
CA CYS A 416 -25.69 17.15 39.57
C CYS A 416 -26.72 16.90 38.46
N THR A 417 -27.94 16.59 38.91
CA THR A 417 -29.22 16.68 38.20
C THR A 417 -29.74 18.12 38.28
N GLY A 418 -30.28 18.64 37.18
CA GLY A 418 -31.02 19.90 37.15
C GLY A 418 -32.06 19.90 36.02
N LEU A 419 -33.31 19.62 36.37
CA LEU A 419 -34.54 19.79 35.59
C LEU A 419 -35.13 21.17 35.90
N LEU A 420 -35.78 21.82 34.92
CA LEU A 420 -36.94 22.76 35.01
C LEU A 420 -37.15 23.36 33.59
N HIS A 421 -38.14 22.93 32.79
CA HIS A 421 -39.59 23.23 32.73
C HIS A 421 -39.97 24.27 31.64
N LEU A 422 -40.98 23.88 30.83
CA LEU A 422 -41.60 24.56 29.68
C LEU A 422 -42.65 25.61 30.10
N PRO A 423 -43.12 26.46 29.16
CA PRO A 423 -44.50 26.38 28.65
C PRO A 423 -44.54 26.49 27.09
N GLY A 424 -45.35 25.72 26.33
CA GLY A 424 -46.81 25.91 26.03
C GLY A 424 -46.99 26.95 24.89
N GLU A 425 -47.67 26.78 23.76
CA GLU A 425 -48.72 25.86 23.28
C GLU A 425 -48.74 25.81 21.71
N LEU A 426 -49.30 24.73 21.17
CA LEU A 426 -49.65 24.50 19.76
C LEU A 426 -51.05 25.08 19.45
N PRO A 427 -51.34 25.53 18.20
CA PRO A 427 -52.70 25.52 17.70
C PRO A 427 -52.99 24.28 16.85
N ASP A 428 -54.27 23.94 16.90
CA ASP A 428 -54.92 22.66 16.72
C ASP A 428 -55.08 22.19 15.27
N ARG A 429 -55.22 20.87 15.13
CA ARG A 429 -55.72 20.18 13.95
C ARG A 429 -57.21 20.45 13.82
N THR A 430 -57.66 20.84 12.63
CA THR A 430 -58.87 20.22 12.06
C THR A 430 -58.97 20.45 10.55
N THR A 431 -59.40 19.39 9.88
CA THR A 431 -60.14 19.36 8.60
C THR A 431 -59.45 19.85 7.32
N ALA A 432 -58.55 19.00 6.78
CA ALA A 432 -58.47 18.82 5.32
C ALA A 432 -58.41 17.32 4.99
N LYS A 433 -59.60 16.75 4.85
CA LYS A 433 -60.00 15.55 4.10
C LYS A 433 -58.87 14.60 3.67
N MET A 434 -58.94 13.40 4.23
CA MET A 434 -58.50 12.16 3.59
C MET A 434 -59.04 12.07 2.15
N SER A 435 -58.29 12.62 1.21
CA SER A 435 -58.37 12.31 -0.20
C SER A 435 -57.37 11.17 -0.39
N MET A 436 -57.78 9.90 -0.30
CA MET A 436 -58.33 9.17 -1.45
C MET A 436 -57.82 9.72 -2.79
N PHE A 437 -56.50 9.78 -2.95
CA PHE A 437 -55.90 9.45 -4.23
C PHE A 437 -56.18 7.97 -4.48
N ARG A 438 -57.43 7.72 -4.93
CA ARG A 438 -57.74 6.71 -5.94
C ARG A 438 -56.54 6.69 -6.86
N ALA A 439 -55.79 5.59 -6.83
CA ALA A 439 -54.95 5.24 -7.94
C ALA A 439 -55.83 5.42 -9.18
N LYS A 440 -55.58 6.47 -9.97
CA LYS A 440 -56.02 6.51 -11.35
C LYS A 440 -55.49 5.20 -11.89
N LYS A 441 -56.44 4.33 -12.20
CA LYS A 441 -56.32 3.00 -12.75
C LYS A 441 -55.26 3.05 -13.85
N LEU A 442 -54.01 2.78 -13.50
CA LEU A 442 -53.05 2.27 -14.44
C LEU A 442 -53.55 0.85 -14.65
N ASP A 443 -54.32 0.68 -15.71
CA ASP A 443 -54.68 -0.62 -16.26
C ASP A 443 -53.37 -1.31 -16.66
N LEU A 444 -52.74 -1.94 -15.68
CA LEU A 444 -51.66 -2.90 -15.85
C LEU A 444 -52.23 -4.21 -15.33
N GLY A 445 -53.09 -4.78 -16.15
CA GLY A 445 -53.65 -6.12 -15.98
C GLY A 445 -52.55 -7.18 -16.09
N CYS A 446 -51.73 -7.32 -15.05
CA CYS A 446 -51.04 -8.55 -14.67
C CYS A 446 -50.24 -8.28 -13.38
N TYR A 447 -50.78 -8.75 -12.25
CA TYR A 447 -50.11 -8.96 -10.96
C TYR A 447 -48.78 -8.21 -10.71
N ILE A 448 -48.85 -6.93 -10.30
CA ILE A 448 -47.68 -6.21 -9.76
C ILE A 448 -47.70 -6.36 -8.23
N ASN A 449 -46.82 -7.21 -7.71
CA ASN A 449 -46.59 -7.43 -6.28
C ASN A 449 -46.43 -6.08 -5.53
N ILE A 450 -47.20 -5.85 -4.46
CA ILE A 450 -47.19 -4.60 -3.66
C ILE A 450 -45.78 -4.20 -3.18
N HIS A 451 -44.89 -5.17 -2.97
CA HIS A 451 -43.51 -4.89 -2.59
C HIS A 451 -42.69 -4.26 -3.72
N ILE A 452 -43.01 -4.56 -4.98
CA ILE A 452 -42.36 -3.98 -6.16
C ILE A 452 -42.82 -2.53 -6.31
N ILE A 453 -44.12 -2.26 -6.13
CA ILE A 453 -44.68 -0.91 -6.15
C ILE A 453 -44.02 -0.05 -5.07
N ARG A 454 -43.95 -0.57 -3.83
CA ARG A 454 -43.28 0.12 -2.71
C ARG A 454 -41.80 0.38 -2.99
N ASP A 455 -41.08 -0.57 -3.57
CA ASP A 455 -39.65 -0.38 -3.92
C ASP A 455 -39.46 0.67 -5.02
N HIS A 456 -40.33 0.66 -6.04
CA HIS A 456 -40.31 1.67 -7.09
C HIS A 456 -40.61 3.08 -6.56
N SER A 457 -41.62 3.22 -5.69
CA SER A 457 -41.92 4.50 -5.02
C SER A 457 -40.75 4.99 -4.17
N LYS A 458 -40.10 4.10 -3.40
CA LYS A 458 -38.90 4.44 -2.62
C LYS A 458 -37.76 4.93 -3.50
N ARG A 459 -37.52 4.29 -4.64
CA ARG A 459 -36.48 4.70 -5.60
C ARG A 459 -36.78 6.07 -6.21
N LYS A 460 -38.02 6.32 -6.62
CA LYS A 460 -38.44 7.64 -7.11
C LYS A 460 -38.25 8.73 -6.06
N THR A 461 -38.64 8.46 -4.81
CA THR A 461 -38.41 9.39 -3.70
C THR A 461 -36.91 9.59 -3.45
N TYR A 462 -36.09 8.54 -3.49
CA TYR A 462 -34.65 8.68 -3.34
C TYR A 462 -34.04 9.55 -4.44
N GLU A 463 -34.33 9.26 -5.72
CA GLU A 463 -33.81 9.98 -6.88
C GLU A 463 -34.21 11.47 -6.84
N GLN A 464 -35.46 11.77 -6.49
CA GLN A 464 -35.95 13.14 -6.36
C GLN A 464 -35.18 13.94 -5.29
N PHE A 465 -34.86 13.32 -4.16
CA PHE A 465 -34.27 14.00 -3.00
C PHE A 465 -32.75 13.77 -2.88
N GLU A 466 -32.13 13.01 -3.79
CA GLU A 466 -30.71 12.71 -3.78
C GLU A 466 -29.84 13.97 -3.90
N PRO A 467 -30.09 14.91 -4.84
CA PRO A 467 -29.28 16.13 -4.96
C PRO A 467 -29.34 16.97 -3.68
N GLN A 468 -30.54 17.15 -3.11
CA GLN A 468 -30.74 17.90 -1.87
C GLN A 468 -30.00 17.23 -0.69
N ARG A 469 -30.10 15.91 -0.58
CA ARG A 469 -29.43 15.15 0.47
C ARG A 469 -27.91 15.20 0.33
N GLN A 470 -27.38 15.16 -0.89
CA GLN A 470 -25.94 15.31 -1.16
C GLN A 470 -25.45 16.71 -0.80
N ALA A 471 -26.21 17.76 -1.15
CA ALA A 471 -25.89 19.15 -0.80
C ALA A 471 -25.85 19.34 0.74
N LEU A 472 -26.84 18.85 1.46
CA LEU A 472 -26.86 18.91 2.93
C LEU A 472 -25.69 18.14 3.56
N ARG A 473 -25.36 16.95 3.05
CA ARG A 473 -24.18 16.19 3.52
C ARG A 473 -22.88 16.93 3.25
N TYR A 474 -22.76 17.60 2.11
CA TYR A 474 -21.61 18.42 1.79
C TYR A 474 -21.48 19.60 2.78
N MET A 475 -22.58 20.31 3.03
CA MET A 475 -22.60 21.42 4.00
C MET A 475 -22.22 20.97 5.41
N VAL A 476 -22.73 19.83 5.89
CA VAL A 476 -22.39 19.29 7.22
C VAL A 476 -20.89 18.96 7.34
N ARG A 477 -20.28 18.44 6.26
CA ARG A 477 -18.87 18.01 6.23
C ARG A 477 -17.89 19.14 5.97
N ASN A 478 -18.34 20.24 5.37
CA ASN A 478 -17.47 21.34 4.98
C ASN A 478 -17.03 22.16 6.21
N THR A 479 -15.78 22.01 6.64
CA THR A 479 -15.19 22.71 7.79
C THR A 479 -14.99 24.20 7.57
N THR A 480 -15.04 24.69 6.33
CA THR A 480 -14.96 26.12 6.01
C THR A 480 -16.26 26.87 6.29
N LEU A 481 -17.39 26.16 6.42
CA LEU A 481 -18.69 26.77 6.73
C LEU A 481 -18.85 27.05 8.24
N PRO A 482 -19.50 28.16 8.61
CA PRO A 482 -19.80 28.47 10.00
C PRO A 482 -20.54 27.33 10.72
N GLN A 483 -20.23 27.10 12.00
CA GLN A 483 -20.83 26.02 12.80
C GLN A 483 -22.36 26.05 12.79
N ARG A 484 -22.98 27.23 12.84
CA ARG A 484 -24.43 27.41 12.77
C ARG A 484 -25.02 26.83 11.48
N THR A 485 -24.39 27.08 10.34
CA THR A 485 -24.81 26.58 9.02
C THR A 485 -24.68 25.06 8.94
N ARG A 486 -23.62 24.49 9.51
CA ARG A 486 -23.42 23.03 9.57
C ARG A 486 -24.48 22.36 10.45
N MET A 487 -24.80 22.95 11.60
CA MET A 487 -25.83 22.44 12.51
C MET A 487 -27.23 22.52 11.88
N GLN A 488 -27.54 23.61 11.16
CA GLN A 488 -28.81 23.76 10.42
C GLN A 488 -28.93 22.69 9.32
N ALA A 489 -27.88 22.48 8.53
CA ALA A 489 -27.87 21.43 7.51
C ALA A 489 -28.00 20.02 8.11
N ALA A 490 -27.43 19.78 9.31
CA ALA A 490 -27.59 18.52 10.02
C ALA A 490 -29.03 18.29 10.50
N LEU A 491 -29.70 19.34 10.99
CA LEU A 491 -31.10 19.29 11.38
C LEU A 491 -32.00 19.01 10.17
N GLU A 492 -31.82 19.72 9.06
CA GLU A 492 -32.57 19.48 7.83
C GLU A 492 -32.36 18.07 7.30
N LEU A 493 -31.12 17.57 7.32
CA LEU A 493 -30.80 16.19 6.92
C LEU A 493 -31.49 15.15 7.83
N SER A 494 -31.66 15.46 9.12
CA SER A 494 -32.35 14.59 10.09
C SER A 494 -33.87 14.56 9.88
N GLN A 495 -34.46 15.68 9.43
CA GLN A 495 -35.88 15.83 9.16
C GLN A 495 -36.31 15.24 7.80
N MET A 496 -35.37 14.97 6.89
CA MET A 496 -35.69 14.33 5.61
C MET A 496 -36.33 12.95 5.79
N HIS A 497 -37.34 12.67 4.96
CA HIS A 497 -38.07 11.40 4.97
C HIS A 497 -37.12 10.18 4.83
N CYS A 498 -37.41 9.08 5.54
CA CYS A 498 -36.52 7.92 5.58
C CYS A 498 -36.25 7.31 4.20
N TYR A 499 -37.21 7.37 3.25
CA TYR A 499 -37.05 6.86 1.88
C TYR A 499 -36.09 7.68 1.01
N THR A 500 -35.62 8.83 1.49
CA THR A 500 -34.51 9.56 0.84
C THR A 500 -33.15 8.91 1.12
N ARG A 501 -33.10 7.84 1.92
CA ARG A 501 -31.86 7.12 2.28
C ARG A 501 -31.63 5.96 1.30
N PRO A 502 -30.39 5.78 0.80
CA PRO A 502 -30.08 4.69 -0.13
C PRO A 502 -30.26 3.32 0.52
N THR A 503 -30.07 3.23 1.85
CA THR A 503 -30.26 2.00 2.64
C THR A 503 -31.72 1.51 2.67
N GLN A 504 -32.69 2.36 2.33
CA GLN A 504 -34.10 1.97 2.24
C GLN A 504 -34.46 1.33 0.89
N ILE A 505 -33.57 1.41 -0.10
CA ILE A 505 -33.75 0.79 -1.42
C ILE A 505 -33.26 -0.66 -1.34
N HIS A 506 -34.11 -1.61 -1.71
CA HIS A 506 -33.74 -3.01 -1.78
C HIS A 506 -33.67 -3.46 -3.25
N ASN A 507 -32.68 -4.27 -3.60
CA ASN A 507 -32.61 -4.85 -4.94
C ASN A 507 -33.58 -6.05 -5.03
N ARG A 508 -34.85 -5.74 -5.29
CA ARG A 508 -35.92 -6.73 -5.46
C ARG A 508 -36.00 -7.20 -6.91
N CYS A 509 -36.41 -8.45 -7.09
CA CYS A 509 -36.71 -9.02 -8.39
C CYS A 509 -37.94 -8.33 -9.00
N ILE A 510 -37.82 -7.87 -10.26
CA ILE A 510 -38.89 -7.16 -10.96
C ILE A 510 -40.08 -8.05 -11.33
N LEU A 511 -39.89 -9.37 -11.45
CA LEU A 511 -40.97 -10.32 -11.73
C LEU A 511 -41.53 -10.98 -10.47
N GLY A 512 -40.68 -11.24 -9.46
CA GLY A 512 -41.04 -12.06 -8.30
C GLY A 512 -41.08 -11.31 -6.96
N GLY A 513 -40.65 -10.05 -6.89
CA GLY A 513 -40.60 -9.24 -5.66
C GLY A 513 -39.63 -9.70 -4.57
N LYS A 514 -38.94 -10.84 -4.79
CA LYS A 514 -37.95 -11.43 -3.87
C LYS A 514 -36.73 -10.51 -3.71
N GLY A 515 -36.27 -10.31 -2.48
CA GLY A 515 -35.14 -9.41 -2.17
C GLY A 515 -33.76 -10.08 -2.04
N ARG A 516 -33.67 -11.42 -2.10
CA ARG A 516 -32.41 -12.18 -1.99
C ARG A 516 -32.14 -12.96 -3.28
N GLY A 517 -30.87 -13.13 -3.64
CA GLY A 517 -30.45 -13.89 -4.82
C GLY A 517 -30.81 -13.24 -6.15
N VAL A 518 -30.87 -11.91 -6.17
CA VAL A 518 -31.17 -11.09 -7.35
C VAL A 518 -29.88 -10.70 -8.05
N PHE A 519 -29.77 -11.01 -9.33
CA PHE A 519 -28.70 -10.51 -10.20
C PHE A 519 -28.90 -9.01 -10.38
N ARG A 520 -27.96 -8.19 -9.88
CA ARG A 520 -28.13 -6.73 -9.77
C ARG A 520 -28.37 -6.08 -11.13
N ASP A 521 -27.65 -6.52 -12.16
CA ASP A 521 -27.71 -5.95 -13.51
C ASP A 521 -29.06 -6.19 -14.19
N PHE A 522 -29.66 -7.36 -13.96
CA PHE A 522 -30.92 -7.76 -14.57
C PHE A 522 -32.14 -7.54 -13.66
N LYS A 523 -31.91 -7.28 -12.37
CA LYS A 523 -32.93 -7.23 -11.30
C LYS A 523 -33.88 -8.43 -11.33
N LEU A 524 -33.35 -9.61 -11.62
CA LEU A 524 -34.09 -10.88 -11.63
C LEU A 524 -33.46 -11.86 -10.65
N THR A 525 -34.29 -12.69 -10.01
CA THR A 525 -33.78 -13.87 -9.29
C THR A 525 -33.12 -14.83 -10.26
N ARG A 526 -32.23 -15.71 -9.78
CA ARG A 526 -31.63 -16.75 -10.63
C ARG A 526 -32.64 -17.60 -11.41
N TYR A 527 -33.75 -17.94 -10.77
CA TYR A 527 -34.83 -18.69 -11.43
C TYR A 527 -35.46 -17.86 -12.57
N ASN A 528 -35.91 -16.63 -12.28
CA ASN A 528 -36.56 -15.79 -13.29
C ASN A 528 -35.60 -15.38 -14.40
N PHE A 529 -34.35 -15.06 -14.08
CA PHE A 529 -33.30 -14.78 -15.06
C PHE A 529 -33.12 -15.96 -16.02
N ARG A 530 -33.08 -17.19 -15.50
CA ARG A 530 -32.97 -18.39 -16.34
C ARG A 530 -34.21 -18.57 -17.22
N MET A 531 -35.41 -18.36 -16.70
CA MET A 531 -36.65 -18.49 -17.47
C MET A 531 -36.71 -17.47 -18.61
N GLU A 532 -36.43 -16.19 -18.32
CA GLU A 532 -36.44 -15.11 -19.31
C GLU A 532 -35.29 -15.26 -20.33
N ALA A 533 -34.11 -15.71 -19.89
CA ALA A 533 -32.99 -15.99 -20.79
C ALA A 533 -33.28 -17.16 -21.74
N LEU A 534 -33.97 -18.20 -21.25
CA LEU A 534 -34.40 -19.33 -22.10
C LEU A 534 -35.51 -18.93 -23.08
N ALA A 535 -36.40 -18.03 -22.68
CA ALA A 535 -37.43 -17.47 -23.55
C ALA A 535 -36.87 -16.48 -24.59
N GLY A 536 -35.59 -16.09 -24.49
CA GLY A 536 -34.97 -15.11 -25.39
C GLY A 536 -35.36 -13.65 -25.08
N ASN A 537 -35.99 -13.40 -23.94
CA ASN A 537 -36.48 -12.07 -23.54
C ASN A 537 -35.40 -11.17 -22.95
N ILE A 538 -34.18 -11.70 -22.72
CA ILE A 538 -33.04 -10.93 -22.23
C ILE A 538 -32.06 -10.68 -23.38
N PRO A 539 -32.01 -9.46 -23.95
CA PRO A 539 -31.07 -9.10 -25.00
C PRO A 539 -29.63 -9.35 -24.57
N GLY A 540 -28.83 -9.97 -25.45
CA GLY A 540 -27.42 -10.25 -25.19
C GLY A 540 -27.14 -11.49 -24.33
N VAL A 541 -28.16 -12.18 -23.81
CA VAL A 541 -28.00 -13.45 -23.09
C VAL A 541 -28.46 -14.59 -23.98
N ARG A 542 -27.54 -15.49 -24.33
CA ARG A 542 -27.85 -16.73 -25.06
C ARG A 542 -27.56 -17.94 -24.18
N LYS A 543 -28.43 -18.94 -24.25
CA LYS A 543 -28.18 -20.24 -23.61
C LYS A 543 -26.91 -20.83 -24.25
N ALA A 544 -25.93 -21.19 -23.43
CA ALA A 544 -24.79 -21.97 -23.89
C ALA A 544 -25.31 -23.34 -24.37
N SER A 545 -25.21 -23.59 -25.68
CA SER A 545 -25.36 -24.93 -26.25
C SER A 545 -24.04 -25.66 -26.06
N TRP A 546 -24.07 -26.74 -25.27
CA TRP A 546 -23.05 -27.77 -25.32
C TRP A 546 -23.50 -28.85 -26.29
#